data_AF-A0A2J4PK36-F1
#
_entry.id   AF-A0A2J4PK36-F1
#
_cell.length_a   1.000
_cell.length_b   1.000
_cell.length_c   1.000
_cell.angle_alpha   90.00
_cell.angle_beta   90.00
_cell.angle_gamma   90.00
#
_symmetry.space_group_name_H-M   'P 1'
#
loop_
_entity.id
_entity.type
_entity.pdbx_description
1 polymer ?
#
loop_
_entity_poly.entity_id
_entity_poly.type
_entity_poly.pdbx_seq_one_letter_code
_entity_poly.pdbx_strand_id
1 'polypeptide(L)'
;MKSGLTVRSDNYADVLDALNKLSGTDVLVGIPAGPPREDSPLSNAEIGYLQSTGATVEIDGEIVTLPPRPFLDMGIEDSRDKTTARLKLAAQAALEGNSGMAEQHLEAAGQIARD
;
A
#
# COMPACT_ATOMS: atom_id res chain seq x y z
N MET A 1 -39.15 -28.58 18.71
CA MET A 1 -39.19 -28.55 17.23
C MET A 1 -38.18 -27.50 16.78
N LYS A 2 -37.09 -27.88 16.11
CA LYS A 2 -36.14 -26.89 15.56
C LYS A 2 -36.81 -26.31 14.30
N SER A 3 -37.25 -25.06 14.38
CA SER A 3 -37.85 -24.34 13.25
C SER A 3 -36.86 -24.35 12.08
N GLY A 4 -37.25 -24.97 10.96
CA GLY A 4 -36.45 -25.04 9.73
C GLY A 4 -36.46 -23.75 8.90
N LEU A 5 -36.74 -22.61 9.54
CA LEU A 5 -36.87 -21.32 8.87
C LEU A 5 -35.49 -20.68 8.72
N THR A 6 -35.01 -20.54 7.48
CA THR A 6 -33.83 -19.74 7.14
C THR A 6 -34.30 -18.38 6.63
N VAL A 7 -34.17 -17.34 7.46
CA VAL A 7 -34.41 -15.96 7.03
C VAL A 7 -33.17 -15.47 6.28
N ARG A 8 -33.35 -14.98 5.05
CA ARG A 8 -32.28 -14.35 4.24
C ARG A 8 -32.62 -12.89 4.02
N SER A 9 -31.62 -12.02 4.16
CA SER A 9 -31.71 -10.62 3.73
C SER A 9 -31.08 -10.48 2.35
N ASP A 10 -31.62 -9.57 1.53
CA ASP A 10 -30.98 -9.14 0.31
C ASP A 10 -30.04 -7.98 0.63
N ASN A 11 -28.73 -8.20 0.46
CA ASN A 11 -27.68 -7.22 0.70
C ASN A 11 -26.99 -6.80 -0.61
N TYR A 12 -27.63 -7.02 -1.77
CA TYR A 12 -27.04 -6.76 -3.08
C TYR A 12 -26.49 -5.34 -3.22
N ALA A 13 -27.27 -4.34 -2.80
CA ALA A 13 -26.88 -2.94 -2.90
C ALA A 13 -25.61 -2.63 -2.10
N ASP A 14 -25.54 -3.12 -0.86
CA ASP A 14 -24.41 -2.88 0.05
C ASP A 14 -23.13 -3.58 -0.46
N VAL A 15 -23.26 -4.82 -0.96
CA VAL A 15 -22.13 -5.54 -1.55
C VAL A 15 -21.63 -4.86 -2.81
N LEU A 16 -22.53 -4.38 -3.68
CA LEU A 16 -22.14 -3.67 -4.90
C LEU A 16 -21.40 -2.36 -4.56
N ASP A 17 -21.89 -1.60 -3.57
CA ASP A 17 -21.23 -0.37 -3.12
C ASP A 17 -19.84 -0.65 -2.53
N ALA A 18 -19.72 -1.69 -1.70
CA ALA A 18 -18.44 -2.14 -1.16
C ALA A 18 -17.43 -2.52 -2.25
N LEU A 19 -17.88 -3.25 -3.28
CA LEU A 19 -17.03 -3.61 -4.42
C LEU A 19 -16.58 -2.38 -5.22
N ASN A 20 -17.48 -1.42 -5.45
CA ASN A 20 -17.13 -0.17 -6.14
C ASN A 20 -16.08 0.61 -5.33
N LYS A 21 -16.27 0.74 -4.01
CA LYS A 21 -15.31 1.43 -3.14
C LYS A 21 -13.95 0.72 -3.13
N LEU A 22 -13.94 -0.61 -2.99
CA LEU A 22 -12.69 -1.39 -3.03
C LEU A 22 -11.97 -1.24 -4.38
N SER A 23 -12.70 -1.25 -5.50
CA SER A 23 -12.09 -1.12 -6.84
C SER A 23 -11.44 0.23 -7.09
N GLY A 24 -11.87 1.28 -6.38
CA GLY A 24 -11.32 2.63 -6.49
C GLY A 24 -10.27 2.98 -5.42
N THR A 25 -9.87 2.03 -4.57
CA THR A 25 -8.95 2.30 -3.47
C THR A 25 -7.59 1.66 -3.71
N ASP A 26 -6.59 2.49 -3.94
CA ASP A 26 -5.20 2.06 -4.07
C ASP A 26 -4.46 2.18 -2.74
N VAL A 27 -3.66 1.17 -2.39
CA VAL A 27 -2.71 1.23 -1.26
C VAL A 27 -1.34 1.60 -1.79
N LEU A 28 -0.89 2.82 -1.46
CA LEU A 28 0.42 3.32 -1.88
C LEU A 28 1.50 2.86 -0.91
N VAL A 29 2.55 2.23 -1.44
CA VAL A 29 3.69 1.72 -0.67
C VAL A 29 4.97 2.37 -1.16
N GLY A 30 5.82 2.79 -0.23
CA GLY A 30 7.14 3.34 -0.54
C GLY A 30 7.61 4.38 0.47
N ILE A 31 8.52 5.25 0.02
CA ILE A 31 9.02 6.36 0.82
C ILE A 31 8.07 7.55 0.60
N PRO A 32 7.37 8.01 1.65
CA PRO A 32 6.44 9.13 1.50
C PRO A 32 7.20 10.40 1.10
N ALA A 33 6.58 11.19 0.22
CA ALA A 33 7.05 12.53 -0.08
C ALA A 33 6.98 13.38 1.21
N GLY A 34 8.15 13.82 1.68
CA GLY A 34 8.28 14.69 2.85
C GLY A 34 8.47 16.15 2.45
N PRO A 35 8.53 17.07 3.42
CA PRO A 35 8.95 18.43 3.14
C PRO A 35 10.36 18.43 2.51
N PRO A 36 10.66 19.42 1.63
CA PRO A 36 12.00 19.60 1.11
C PRO A 36 13.00 19.71 2.25
N ARG A 37 14.17 19.10 2.06
CA ARG A 37 15.27 19.25 3.00
C ARG A 37 15.86 20.65 2.86
N GLU A 38 16.05 21.35 3.96
CA GLU A 38 16.72 22.67 3.93
C GLU A 38 18.22 22.53 3.60
N ASP A 39 18.80 21.37 3.91
CA ASP A 39 20.23 21.05 3.76
C ASP A 39 20.58 20.31 2.47
N SER A 40 19.60 19.95 1.64
CA SER A 40 19.83 19.13 0.45
C SER A 40 18.86 19.48 -0.69
N PRO A 41 19.34 19.54 -1.94
CA PRO A 41 18.48 19.76 -3.10
C PRO A 41 17.53 18.59 -3.38
N LEU A 42 17.79 17.41 -2.81
CA LEU A 42 16.97 16.21 -3.00
C LEU A 42 16.25 15.81 -1.72
N SER A 43 14.98 15.45 -1.87
CA SER A 43 14.16 14.83 -0.83
C SER A 43 14.54 13.36 -0.62
N ASN A 44 14.12 12.79 0.51
CA ASN A 44 14.33 11.37 0.80
C ASN A 44 13.64 10.45 -0.22
N ALA A 45 12.49 10.86 -0.77
CA ALA A 45 11.79 10.10 -1.80
C ALA A 45 12.59 10.06 -3.11
N GLU A 46 13.16 11.20 -3.53
CA GLU A 46 14.01 11.28 -4.73
C GLU A 46 15.30 10.48 -4.55
N ILE A 47 15.95 10.59 -3.38
CA ILE A 47 17.15 9.80 -3.07
C ILE A 47 16.82 8.30 -3.13
N GLY A 48 15.71 7.88 -2.51
CA GLY A 48 15.28 6.49 -2.52
C GLY A 48 15.01 5.98 -3.94
N TYR A 49 14.36 6.79 -4.78
CA TYR A 49 14.11 6.48 -6.18
C TYR A 49 15.40 6.33 -6.99
N LEU A 50 16.33 7.30 -6.89
CA LEU A 50 17.62 7.23 -7.59
C LEU A 50 18.44 6.02 -7.15
N GLN A 51 18.39 5.65 -5.87
CA GLN A 51 19.04 4.44 -5.38
C GLN A 51 18.35 3.18 -5.90
N SER A 52 17.01 3.12 -5.97
CA SER A 52 16.30 1.94 -6.44
C SER A 52 16.47 1.69 -7.94
N THR A 53 16.40 2.74 -8.75
CA THR A 53 16.47 2.64 -10.22
C THR A 53 17.88 2.77 -10.77
N GLY A 54 18.83 3.25 -9.97
CA GLY A 54 20.11 3.75 -10.46
C GLY A 54 19.96 5.10 -11.16
N ALA A 55 21.06 5.82 -11.31
CA ALA A 55 21.10 7.12 -11.97
C ALA A 55 22.53 7.55 -12.31
N THR A 56 22.68 8.44 -13.28
CA THR A 56 23.90 9.24 -13.45
C THR A 56 23.67 10.59 -12.80
N VAL A 57 24.46 10.94 -11.79
CA VAL A 57 24.31 12.16 -10.99
C VAL A 57 25.62 12.91 -10.93
N GLU A 58 25.56 14.23 -10.81
CA GLU A 58 26.72 15.08 -10.54
C GLU A 58 26.82 15.35 -9.04
N ILE A 59 27.99 15.06 -8.45
CA ILE A 59 28.29 15.30 -7.04
C ILE A 59 29.64 16.02 -7.00
N ASP A 60 29.67 17.22 -6.43
CA ASP A 60 30.89 18.04 -6.30
C ASP A 60 31.67 18.25 -7.62
N GLY A 61 30.95 18.33 -8.74
CA GLY A 61 31.52 18.51 -10.09
C GLY A 61 32.00 17.21 -10.76
N GLU A 62 31.82 16.06 -10.12
CA GLU A 62 32.13 14.75 -10.69
C GLU A 62 30.85 14.01 -11.11
N ILE A 63 30.83 13.48 -12.34
CA ILE A 63 29.71 12.70 -12.86
C ILE A 63 29.89 11.24 -12.44
N VAL A 64 29.01 10.77 -11.58
CA VAL A 64 29.03 9.41 -11.03
C VAL A 64 27.82 8.63 -11.52
N THR A 65 28.04 7.38 -11.94
CA THR A 65 26.95 6.45 -12.27
C THR A 65 26.68 5.51 -11.10
N LEU A 66 25.50 5.63 -10.52
CA LEU A 66 24.99 4.79 -9.45
C LEU A 66 24.29 3.56 -10.05
N PRO A 67 24.74 2.33 -9.74
CA PRO A 67 24.01 1.14 -10.13
C PRO A 67 22.70 1.00 -9.34
N PRO A 68 21.65 0.39 -9.90
CA PRO A 68 20.38 0.16 -9.23
C PRO A 68 20.51 -0.69 -7.96
N ARG A 69 19.77 -0.33 -6.92
CA ARG A 69 19.65 -1.08 -5.66
C ARG A 69 18.16 -1.29 -5.34
N PRO A 70 17.50 -2.36 -5.83
CA PRO A 70 16.04 -2.50 -5.78
C PRO A 70 15.52 -2.90 -4.37
N PHE A 71 15.94 -2.21 -3.32
CA PHE A 71 15.63 -2.55 -1.93
C PHE A 71 14.13 -2.41 -1.61
N LEU A 72 13.44 -1.45 -2.22
CA LEU A 72 11.99 -1.28 -2.04
C LEU A 72 11.22 -2.47 -2.60
N ASP A 73 11.49 -2.87 -3.84
CA ASP A 73 10.81 -3.99 -4.47
C ASP A 73 11.08 -5.30 -3.74
N MET A 74 12.32 -5.50 -3.28
CA MET A 74 12.70 -6.67 -2.49
C MET A 74 11.98 -6.72 -1.12
N GLY A 75 11.87 -5.59 -0.42
CA GLY A 75 11.14 -5.51 0.85
C GLY A 75 9.64 -5.78 0.68
N ILE A 76 9.05 -5.21 -0.38
CA ILE A 76 7.64 -5.45 -0.72
C ILE A 76 7.41 -6.94 -1.02
N GLU A 77 8.29 -7.57 -1.79
CA GLU A 77 8.15 -9.01 -2.09
C GLU A 77 8.35 -9.89 -0.84
N ASP A 78 9.28 -9.56 0.05
CA ASP A 78 9.49 -10.32 1.30
C ASP A 78 8.27 -10.21 2.25
N SER A 79 7.62 -9.04 2.27
CA SER A 79 6.42 -8.81 3.07
C SER A 79 5.13 -9.35 2.43
N ARG A 80 5.17 -9.85 1.18
CA ARG A 80 3.99 -10.11 0.34
C ARG A 80 2.91 -10.91 1.03
N ASP A 81 3.27 -11.98 1.72
CA ASP A 81 2.30 -12.85 2.40
C ASP A 81 1.58 -12.13 3.55
N LYS A 82 2.32 -11.33 4.34
CA LYS A 82 1.75 -10.53 5.44
C LYS A 82 0.86 -9.41 4.90
N THR A 83 1.32 -8.73 3.86
CA THR A 83 0.58 -7.66 3.17
C THR A 83 -0.70 -8.21 2.56
N THR A 84 -0.63 -9.35 1.86
CA THR A 84 -1.80 -10.03 1.26
C THR A 84 -2.82 -10.45 2.31
N ALA A 85 -2.37 -11.00 3.45
CA ALA A 85 -3.25 -11.35 4.55
C ALA A 85 -4.02 -10.13 5.07
N ARG A 86 -3.37 -8.97 5.14
CA ARG A 86 -3.99 -7.72 5.59
C ARG A 86 -4.98 -7.16 4.56
N LEU A 87 -4.64 -7.19 3.27
CA LEU A 87 -5.54 -6.81 2.18
C LEU A 87 -6.80 -7.69 2.15
N LYS A 88 -6.67 -8.99 2.42
CA LYS A 88 -7.81 -9.90 2.55
C LYS A 88 -8.76 -9.48 3.69
N LEU A 89 -8.21 -9.12 4.85
CA LEU A 89 -9.01 -8.64 5.98
C LEU A 89 -9.72 -7.32 5.64
N ALA A 90 -9.06 -6.43 4.91
CA ALA A 90 -9.69 -5.19 4.42
C ALA A 90 -10.90 -5.50 3.51
N ALA A 91 -10.72 -6.40 2.55
CA ALA A 91 -11.78 -6.81 1.64
C ALA A 91 -12.97 -7.45 2.39
N GLN A 92 -12.68 -8.31 3.39
CA GLN A 92 -13.72 -8.91 4.23
C GLN A 92 -14.50 -7.85 5.01
N ALA A 93 -13.80 -6.93 5.68
CA ALA A 93 -14.42 -5.86 6.44
C ALA A 93 -15.29 -4.95 5.56
N ALA A 94 -14.84 -4.63 4.35
CA ALA A 94 -15.62 -3.85 3.39
C ALA A 94 -16.90 -4.58 2.95
N LEU A 95 -16.82 -5.88 2.65
CA LEU A 95 -17.99 -6.69 2.27
C LEU A 95 -18.99 -6.88 3.42
N GLU A 96 -18.54 -6.76 4.67
CA GLU A 96 -19.38 -6.76 5.87
C GLU A 96 -19.97 -5.37 6.19
N GLY A 97 -19.73 -4.36 5.35
CA GLY A 97 -20.19 -2.99 5.54
C GLY A 97 -19.39 -2.20 6.58
N ASN A 98 -18.25 -2.73 7.05
CA ASN A 98 -17.39 -2.08 8.03
C ASN A 98 -16.24 -1.33 7.35
N SER A 99 -16.59 -0.20 6.72
CA SER A 99 -15.66 0.65 5.97
C SER A 99 -14.49 1.16 6.81
N GLY A 100 -14.72 1.52 8.08
CA GLY A 100 -13.66 1.99 8.98
C GLY A 100 -12.62 0.91 9.29
N MET A 101 -13.05 -0.34 9.52
CA MET A 101 -12.11 -1.46 9.68
C MET A 101 -11.38 -1.78 8.38
N ALA A 102 -12.06 -1.67 7.23
CA ALA A 102 -11.43 -1.87 5.93
C ALA A 102 -10.28 -0.87 5.73
N GLU A 103 -10.50 0.41 5.97
CA GLU A 103 -9.47 1.47 5.89
C GLU A 103 -8.29 1.18 6.82
N GLN A 104 -8.54 0.82 8.08
CA GLN A 104 -7.46 0.44 9.02
C GLN A 104 -6.64 -0.77 8.55
N HIS A 105 -7.27 -1.74 7.88
CA HIS A 105 -6.56 -2.87 7.31
C HIS A 105 -5.73 -2.46 6.08
N LEU A 106 -6.24 -1.59 5.21
CA LEU A 106 -5.50 -1.06 4.06
C LEU A 106 -4.28 -0.24 4.50
N GLU A 107 -4.44 0.66 5.48
CA GLU A 107 -3.33 1.44 6.04
C GLU A 107 -2.23 0.55 6.62
N ALA A 108 -2.63 -0.45 7.41
CA ALA A 108 -1.69 -1.42 7.98
C ALA A 108 -1.00 -2.26 6.90
N ALA A 109 -1.68 -2.59 5.79
CA ALA A 109 -1.05 -3.28 4.66
C ALA A 109 0.06 -2.42 4.05
N GLY A 110 -0.19 -1.11 3.88
CA GLY A 110 0.80 -0.16 3.38
C GLY A 110 2.01 -0.01 4.31
N GLN A 111 1.78 -0.03 5.63
CA GLN A 111 2.85 0.02 6.63
C GLN A 111 3.71 -1.25 6.61
N ILE A 112 3.09 -2.43 6.61
CA ILE A 112 3.80 -3.72 6.57
C ILE A 112 4.63 -3.85 5.30
N ALA A 113 4.12 -3.36 4.17
CA ALA A 113 4.85 -3.46 2.90
C ALA A 113 6.06 -2.52 2.81
N ARG A 114 6.16 -1.54 3.71
CA ARG A 114 7.29 -0.61 3.80
C ARG A 114 8.40 -1.12 4.74
N ASP A 115 8.07 -1.93 5.73
CA ASP A 115 8.99 -2.43 6.79
C ASP A 115 9.90 -3.56 6.28
#